data_AF-A0A1M5Y478-F1
#
_entry.id   AF-A0A1M5Y478-F1
#
_cell.length_a   1.000
_cell.length_b   1.000
_cell.length_c   1.000
_cell.angle_alpha   90.00
_cell.angle_beta   90.00
_cell.angle_gamma   90.00
#
_symmetry.space_group_name_H-M   'P 1'
#
loop_
_entity.id
_entity.type
_entity.pdbx_description
1 polymer ?
#
loop_
_entity_poly.entity_id
_entity_poly.type
_entity_poly.pdbx_seq_one_letter_code
_entity_poly.pdbx_strand_id
1 'polypeptide(L)'
;MIAQETERFILVRMAIKIAGVKNIKLPITVVQKDGNHQDTVATINLLVRLPAVLQPDCIATFTAVLNRHIERISVEDFPGLLADVCASFSAESARIDMRFPYYLEKTAPVSGTRSLMEYQCIFSGGVGADDGFLLTVKVPVTTLCPCSREISEVGAHNQRAEVTLSARFKKMIWAEDLIALVEQCASCELFALLKRPDEKYVTETAFRNPMFVEDVVRKVAQLTLENPLVTWFSVGVESYESIHKHSAYAYVDSGDISVKNGHVTGMGG
;
A
#
# COMPACT_ATOMS: atom_id res chain seq x y z
N MET A 1 29.27 7.05 -57.48
CA MET A 1 29.47 6.33 -56.21
C MET A 1 28.86 7.18 -55.11
N ILE A 2 27.97 6.56 -54.34
CA ILE A 2 26.87 7.18 -53.61
C ILE A 2 27.39 7.93 -52.38
N ALA A 3 27.03 9.20 -52.26
CA ALA A 3 27.23 10.01 -51.05
C ALA A 3 26.30 9.47 -49.95
N GLN A 4 26.88 9.00 -48.84
CA GLN A 4 26.10 8.70 -47.64
C GLN A 4 25.82 10.01 -46.91
N GLU A 5 24.64 10.56 -47.13
CA GLU A 5 24.02 11.53 -46.22
C GLU A 5 23.89 10.85 -44.85
N THR A 6 24.73 11.27 -43.92
CA THR A 6 24.55 10.95 -42.51
C THR A 6 23.42 11.86 -42.02
N GLU A 7 22.21 11.32 -41.87
CA GLU A 7 21.12 12.02 -41.19
C GLU A 7 21.61 12.48 -39.81
N ARG A 8 21.90 13.77 -39.69
CA ARG A 8 22.06 14.44 -38.40
C ARG A 8 20.68 14.43 -37.76
N PHE A 9 20.39 13.39 -36.98
CA PHE A 9 19.38 13.47 -35.94
C PHE A 9 19.67 14.72 -35.12
N ILE A 10 18.75 15.69 -35.15
CA ILE A 10 18.77 16.80 -34.22
C ILE A 10 18.62 16.16 -32.84
N LEU A 11 19.74 16.03 -32.12
CA LEU A 11 19.78 15.45 -30.79
C LEU A 11 19.17 16.48 -29.84
N VAL A 12 17.84 16.47 -29.73
CA VAL A 12 17.12 17.28 -28.76
C VAL A 12 17.65 16.86 -27.38
N ARG A 13 18.36 17.77 -26.71
CA ARG A 13 18.84 17.54 -25.34
C ARG A 13 17.62 17.47 -24.41
N MET A 14 17.19 16.26 -24.10
CA MET A 14 16.17 16.00 -23.09
C MET A 14 16.83 15.82 -21.72
N ALA A 15 16.45 16.65 -20.75
CA ALA A 15 16.89 16.46 -19.37
C ALA A 15 16.11 15.30 -18.73
N ILE A 16 16.83 14.26 -18.31
CA ILE A 16 16.26 13.14 -17.58
C ILE A 16 16.01 13.58 -16.14
N LYS A 17 14.73 13.65 -15.74
CA LYS A 17 14.34 14.10 -14.40
C LYS A 17 14.54 13.03 -13.32
N ILE A 18 14.28 11.77 -13.66
CA ILE A 18 14.32 10.64 -12.75
C ILE A 18 15.05 9.48 -13.44
N ALA A 19 15.99 8.88 -12.74
CA ALA A 19 16.63 7.62 -13.13
C ALA A 19 16.58 6.64 -11.95
N GLY A 20 16.81 5.36 -12.22
CA GLY A 20 16.72 4.36 -11.16
C GLY A 20 16.67 2.94 -11.68
N VAL A 21 16.51 2.04 -10.74
CA VAL A 21 16.27 0.61 -10.97
C VAL A 21 14.91 0.24 -10.41
N LYS A 22 14.20 -0.66 -11.11
CA LYS A 22 12.88 -1.12 -10.72
C LYS A 22 12.82 -2.64 -10.71
N ASN A 23 11.93 -3.17 -9.88
CA ASN A 23 11.61 -4.59 -9.77
C ASN A 23 12.80 -5.50 -9.42
N ILE A 24 13.76 -5.01 -8.63
CA ILE A 24 14.84 -5.86 -8.11
C ILE A 24 14.28 -6.72 -6.98
N LYS A 25 14.47 -8.04 -7.06
CA LYS A 25 14.03 -8.95 -6.02
C LYS A 25 15.15 -9.26 -5.05
N LEU A 26 14.94 -9.03 -3.75
CA LEU A 26 15.91 -9.32 -2.69
C LEU A 26 15.23 -10.03 -1.52
N PRO A 27 15.91 -11.01 -0.88
CA PRO A 27 15.44 -11.54 0.39
C PRO A 27 15.53 -10.47 1.47
N ILE A 28 14.53 -10.40 2.33
CA ILE A 28 14.50 -9.50 3.49
C ILE A 28 13.94 -10.23 4.71
N THR A 29 14.20 -9.69 5.88
CA THR A 29 13.57 -10.12 7.13
C THR A 29 12.77 -8.97 7.71
N VAL A 30 11.49 -9.20 8.01
CA VAL A 30 10.58 -8.20 8.58
C VAL A 30 10.24 -8.58 10.01
N VAL A 31 10.30 -7.62 10.92
CA VAL A 31 9.89 -7.80 12.33
C VAL A 31 8.37 -7.69 12.42
N GLN A 32 7.76 -8.64 13.11
CA GLN A 32 6.33 -8.68 13.40
C GLN A 32 6.02 -8.10 14.78
N LYS A 33 4.76 -7.72 15.02
CA LYS A 33 4.32 -7.06 16.26
C LYS A 33 4.55 -7.90 17.52
N ASP A 34 4.53 -9.22 17.39
CA ASP A 34 4.79 -10.17 18.48
C ASP A 34 6.29 -10.39 18.77
N GLY A 35 7.17 -9.72 18.03
CA GLY A 35 8.62 -9.85 18.13
C GLY A 35 9.20 -10.97 17.26
N ASN A 36 8.38 -11.71 16.52
CA ASN A 36 8.86 -12.70 15.56
C ASN A 36 9.45 -12.03 14.32
N HIS A 37 10.21 -12.82 13.57
CA HIS A 37 10.80 -12.41 12.31
C HIS A 37 10.21 -13.25 11.18
N GLN A 38 9.91 -12.60 10.06
CA GLN A 38 9.43 -13.25 8.85
C GLN A 38 10.42 -13.01 7.71
N ASP A 39 10.99 -14.09 7.19
CA ASP A 39 11.79 -14.06 5.96
C ASP A 39 10.86 -14.05 4.75
N THR A 40 11.04 -13.08 3.86
CA THR A 40 10.23 -12.88 2.67
C THR A 40 11.08 -12.35 1.51
N VAL A 41 10.48 -12.22 0.33
CA VAL A 41 11.15 -11.65 -0.85
C VAL A 41 10.51 -10.32 -1.18
N ALA A 42 11.29 -9.24 -1.09
CA ALA A 42 10.87 -7.91 -1.49
C ALA A 42 11.18 -7.63 -2.96
N THR A 43 10.29 -6.88 -3.60
CA THR A 43 10.50 -6.22 -4.88
C THR A 43 10.79 -4.74 -4.61
N ILE A 44 11.99 -4.31 -4.95
CA ILE A 44 12.51 -2.97 -4.67
C ILE A 44 12.55 -2.13 -5.94
N ASN A 45 12.04 -0.90 -5.81
CA ASN A 45 12.31 0.18 -6.74
C ASN A 45 13.17 1.22 -6.03
N LEU A 46 14.24 1.66 -6.68
CA LEU A 46 15.13 2.70 -6.16
C LEU A 46 15.29 3.76 -7.23
N LEU A 47 14.81 4.96 -6.93
CA LEU A 47 14.69 6.06 -7.87
C LEU A 47 15.40 7.29 -7.32
N VAL A 48 16.03 8.06 -8.21
CA VAL A 48 16.76 9.28 -7.88
C VAL A 48 16.32 10.42 -8.79
N ARG A 49 16.14 11.61 -8.22
CA ARG A 49 15.85 12.85 -8.96
C ARG A 49 17.15 13.55 -9.32
N LEU A 50 17.39 13.70 -10.62
CA LEU A 50 18.64 14.22 -11.14
C LEU A 50 18.56 15.74 -11.36
N PRO A 51 19.65 16.48 -11.06
CA PRO A 51 19.65 17.94 -11.18
C PRO A 51 19.68 18.45 -12.62
N ALA A 52 20.34 17.77 -13.57
CA ALA A 52 20.32 18.16 -14.99
C ALA A 52 20.88 17.09 -15.94
N VAL A 53 22.06 16.56 -15.64
CA VAL A 53 22.80 15.65 -16.54
C VAL A 53 22.95 14.30 -15.87
N LEU A 54 22.47 13.25 -16.54
CA LEU A 54 22.69 11.88 -16.12
C LEU A 54 24.19 11.56 -16.26
N GLN A 55 24.81 11.11 -15.17
CA GLN A 55 26.19 10.64 -15.21
C GLN A 55 26.29 9.36 -16.07
N PRO A 56 27.39 9.18 -16.83
CA PRO A 56 27.67 7.87 -17.44
C PRO A 56 27.76 6.79 -16.36
N ASP A 57 27.33 5.56 -16.67
CA ASP A 57 27.37 4.38 -15.79
C ASP A 57 26.41 4.34 -14.58
N CYS A 58 25.28 5.03 -14.69
CA CYS A 58 24.19 5.06 -13.69
C CYS A 58 23.82 3.67 -13.11
N ILE A 59 23.76 2.62 -13.95
CA ILE A 59 23.42 1.25 -13.50
C ILE A 59 24.53 0.65 -12.60
N ALA A 60 25.80 0.89 -12.93
CA ALA A 60 26.92 0.37 -12.13
C ALA A 60 26.92 1.00 -10.73
N THR A 61 26.62 2.31 -10.65
CA THR A 61 26.48 3.03 -9.38
C THR A 61 25.33 2.49 -8.53
N PHE A 62 24.13 2.28 -9.10
CA PHE A 62 23.02 1.67 -8.38
C PHE A 62 23.35 0.27 -7.87
N THR A 63 23.97 -0.55 -8.71
CA THR A 63 24.37 -1.91 -8.36
C THR A 63 25.39 -1.89 -7.22
N ALA A 64 26.37 -0.99 -7.26
CA ALA A 64 27.38 -0.85 -6.20
C ALA A 64 26.75 -0.43 -4.86
N VAL A 65 25.82 0.51 -4.86
CA VAL A 65 25.13 0.93 -3.63
C VAL A 65 24.27 -0.21 -3.09
N LEU A 66 23.45 -0.85 -3.92
CA LEU A 66 22.60 -1.97 -3.49
C LEU A 66 23.43 -3.15 -2.95
N ASN A 67 24.56 -3.49 -3.58
CA ASN A 67 25.43 -4.57 -3.11
C ASN A 67 26.01 -4.33 -1.72
N ARG A 68 26.19 -3.08 -1.28
CA ARG A 68 26.65 -2.78 0.09
C ARG A 68 25.60 -3.10 1.14
N HIS A 69 24.32 -3.09 0.75
CA HIS A 69 23.17 -3.26 1.64
C HIS A 69 22.45 -4.60 1.42
N ILE A 70 22.89 -5.42 0.45
CA ILE A 70 22.15 -6.58 -0.08
C ILE A 70 21.89 -7.70 0.94
N GLU A 71 22.73 -7.84 1.96
CA GLU A 71 22.63 -8.94 2.93
C GLU A 71 21.52 -8.72 3.96
N ARG A 72 21.16 -7.47 4.28
CA ARG A 72 20.12 -7.12 5.26
C ARG A 72 19.56 -5.73 4.96
N ILE A 73 18.66 -5.61 3.97
CA ILE A 73 17.90 -4.35 3.81
C ILE A 73 16.70 -4.38 4.75
N SER A 74 16.77 -3.61 5.82
CA SER A 74 15.64 -3.30 6.70
C SER A 74 15.18 -1.85 6.52
N VAL A 75 14.06 -1.48 7.15
CA VAL A 75 13.58 -0.08 7.15
C VAL A 75 14.58 0.87 7.82
N GLU A 76 15.31 0.36 8.81
CA GLU A 76 16.30 1.14 9.58
C GLU A 76 17.49 1.55 8.71
N ASP A 77 17.77 0.81 7.64
CA ASP A 77 18.86 1.09 6.71
C ASP A 77 18.49 2.12 5.63
N PHE A 78 17.20 2.45 5.47
CA PHE A 78 16.72 3.35 4.41
C PHE A 78 17.41 4.71 4.43
N PRO A 79 17.55 5.41 5.58
CA PRO A 79 18.22 6.71 5.61
C PRO A 79 19.67 6.65 5.11
N GLY A 80 20.43 5.63 5.52
CA GLY A 80 21.82 5.45 5.09
C GLY A 80 21.93 5.11 3.60
N LEU A 81 21.12 4.14 3.15
CA LEU A 81 21.06 3.74 1.74
C LEU A 81 20.68 4.93 0.84
N LEU A 82 19.64 5.68 1.19
CA LEU A 82 19.18 6.82 0.39
C LEU A 82 20.20 7.97 0.40
N ALA A 83 20.89 8.19 1.51
CA ALA A 83 21.98 9.17 1.58
C ALA A 83 23.16 8.78 0.66
N ASP A 84 23.56 7.51 0.65
CA ASP A 84 24.60 6.98 -0.23
C ASP A 84 24.23 7.14 -1.71
N VAL A 85 22.97 6.88 -2.07
CA VAL A 85 22.46 7.09 -3.43
C VAL A 85 22.51 8.57 -3.80
N CYS A 86 21.99 9.45 -2.94
CA CYS A 86 22.01 10.90 -3.20
C CYS A 86 23.44 11.43 -3.39
N ALA A 87 24.38 11.01 -2.54
CA ALA A 87 25.79 11.39 -2.65
C ALA A 87 26.41 10.90 -3.96
N SER A 88 26.16 9.64 -4.34
CA SER A 88 26.74 9.03 -5.55
C SER A 88 26.26 9.70 -6.83
N PHE A 89 25.00 10.17 -6.86
CA PHE A 89 24.42 10.83 -8.03
C PHE A 89 24.42 12.36 -7.98
N SER A 90 24.92 12.96 -6.89
CA SER A 90 24.77 14.41 -6.60
C SER A 90 23.32 14.87 -6.79
N ALA A 91 22.39 14.07 -6.27
CA ALA A 91 20.97 14.19 -6.53
C ALA A 91 20.22 15.01 -5.48
N GLU A 92 19.10 15.61 -5.90
CA GLU A 92 18.24 16.43 -5.03
C GLU A 92 17.40 15.58 -4.08
N SER A 93 16.87 14.45 -4.58
CA SER A 93 16.06 13.53 -3.80
C SER A 93 16.23 12.09 -4.28
N ALA A 94 15.98 11.15 -3.38
CA ALA A 94 15.92 9.72 -3.70
C ALA A 94 14.72 9.10 -2.99
N ARG A 95 14.15 8.05 -3.60
CA ARG A 95 13.07 7.25 -3.04
C ARG A 95 13.35 5.77 -3.23
N ILE A 96 13.08 5.00 -2.20
CA ILE A 96 13.03 3.54 -2.23
C ILE A 96 11.58 3.10 -1.95
N ASP A 97 11.06 2.20 -2.78
CA ASP A 97 9.81 1.49 -2.52
C ASP A 97 10.14 0.00 -2.40
N MET A 98 9.92 -0.57 -1.21
CA MET A 98 10.14 -1.97 -0.92
C MET A 98 8.79 -2.66 -0.71
N ARG A 99 8.37 -3.46 -1.69
CA ARG A 99 7.10 -4.20 -1.69
C ARG A 99 7.34 -5.67 -1.38
N PHE A 100 6.66 -6.24 -0.39
CA PHE A 100 6.83 -7.65 -0.01
C PHE A 100 5.51 -8.25 0.48
N PRO A 101 5.29 -9.57 0.29
CA PRO A 101 4.18 -10.26 0.91
C PRO A 101 4.46 -10.37 2.42
N TYR A 102 3.41 -10.15 3.21
CA TYR A 102 3.41 -10.17 4.66
C TYR A 102 2.35 -11.17 5.12
N TYR A 103 2.76 -12.19 5.84
CA TYR A 103 1.87 -13.26 6.27
C TYR A 103 1.46 -13.09 7.74
N LEU A 104 0.17 -13.17 8.00
CA LEU A 104 -0.37 -13.27 9.35
C LEU A 104 -1.14 -14.57 9.52
N GLU A 105 -1.00 -15.16 10.70
CA GLU A 105 -1.85 -16.29 11.05
C GLU A 105 -3.25 -15.81 11.40
N LYS A 106 -4.25 -16.41 10.75
CA LYS A 106 -5.66 -16.23 11.04
C LYS A 106 -6.28 -17.51 11.57
N THR A 107 -7.23 -17.34 12.48
CA THR A 107 -8.01 -18.42 13.06
C THR A 107 -9.45 -18.32 12.55
N ALA A 108 -9.94 -19.37 11.89
CA ALA A 108 -11.29 -19.39 11.35
C ALA A 108 -12.35 -19.22 12.47
N PRO A 109 -13.43 -18.47 12.22
CA PRO A 109 -14.29 -17.91 13.26
C PRO A 109 -15.14 -18.94 14.01
N VAL A 110 -15.39 -20.13 13.43
CA VAL A 110 -16.22 -21.17 14.05
C VAL A 110 -15.40 -22.41 14.39
N SER A 111 -14.63 -22.93 13.45
CA SER A 111 -13.89 -24.17 13.60
C SER A 111 -12.54 -24.02 14.29
N GLY A 112 -12.03 -22.78 14.44
CA GLY A 112 -10.70 -22.52 14.97
C GLY A 112 -9.56 -22.99 14.06
N THR A 113 -9.85 -23.30 12.78
CA THR A 113 -8.82 -23.74 11.83
C THR A 113 -7.82 -22.61 11.59
N ARG A 114 -6.54 -22.85 11.87
CA ARG A 114 -5.46 -21.87 11.67
C ARG A 114 -4.99 -21.91 10.22
N SER A 115 -4.70 -20.75 9.65
CA SER A 115 -4.15 -20.60 8.29
C SER A 115 -3.33 -19.33 8.17
N LEU A 116 -2.33 -19.32 7.27
CA LEU A 116 -1.59 -18.10 6.96
C LEU A 116 -2.34 -17.33 5.87
N MET A 117 -2.59 -16.05 6.12
CA MET A 117 -3.17 -15.11 5.17
C MET A 117 -2.09 -14.17 4.67
N GLU A 118 -2.03 -13.98 3.35
CA GLU A 118 -1.10 -13.07 2.68
C GLU A 118 -1.72 -11.66 2.59
N TYR A 119 -0.90 -10.66 2.90
CA TYR A 119 -1.16 -9.25 2.65
C TYR A 119 0.01 -8.64 1.87
N GLN A 120 -0.23 -7.62 1.06
CA GLN A 120 0.86 -6.91 0.41
C GLN A 120 1.22 -5.68 1.24
N CYS A 121 2.46 -5.63 1.73
CA CYS A 121 3.00 -4.44 2.40
C CYS A 121 3.98 -3.70 1.47
N ILE A 122 4.06 -2.39 1.64
CA ILE A 122 5.02 -1.53 0.97
C ILE A 122 5.60 -0.57 2.00
N PHE A 123 6.92 -0.61 2.13
CA PHE A 123 7.71 0.39 2.85
C PHE A 123 8.29 1.36 1.83
N SER A 124 7.84 2.61 1.87
CA SER A 124 8.32 3.67 0.99
C SER A 124 9.08 4.70 1.81
N GLY A 125 10.36 4.90 1.51
CA GLY A 125 11.20 5.91 2.17
C GLY A 125 11.77 6.88 1.14
N GLY A 126 11.93 8.15 1.52
CA GLY A 126 12.63 9.12 0.70
C GLY A 126 13.45 10.10 1.52
N VAL A 127 14.30 10.85 0.81
CA VAL A 127 15.15 11.94 1.34
C VAL A 127 15.05 13.16 0.42
N GLY A 128 15.36 14.35 0.94
CA GLY A 128 15.29 15.60 0.18
C GLY A 128 13.84 16.04 -0.05
N ALA A 129 13.49 16.38 -1.29
CA ALA A 129 12.09 16.74 -1.64
C ALA A 129 11.09 15.58 -1.45
N ASP A 130 11.58 14.35 -1.33
CA ASP A 130 10.78 13.14 -1.13
C ASP A 130 10.83 12.62 0.31
N ASP A 131 11.32 13.43 1.26
CA ASP A 131 11.58 13.07 2.66
C ASP A 131 10.39 12.41 3.37
N GLY A 132 10.72 11.42 4.21
CA GLY A 132 9.78 10.75 5.08
C GLY A 132 9.55 9.29 4.73
N PHE A 133 8.84 8.61 5.64
CA PHE A 133 8.48 7.22 5.52
C PHE A 133 6.97 7.06 5.38
N LEU A 134 6.56 6.11 4.54
CA LEU A 134 5.18 5.76 4.29
C LEU A 134 5.02 4.23 4.35
N LEU A 135 4.12 3.78 5.23
CA LEU A 135 3.67 2.39 5.27
C LEU A 135 2.40 2.27 4.44
N THR A 136 2.38 1.34 3.50
CA THR A 136 1.15 0.96 2.79
C THR A 136 0.84 -0.51 3.03
N VAL A 137 -0.41 -0.81 3.37
CA VAL A 137 -0.95 -2.17 3.41
C VAL A 137 -2.05 -2.31 2.36
N LYS A 138 -2.03 -3.41 1.62
CA LYS A 138 -3.14 -3.80 0.75
C LYS A 138 -3.81 -5.03 1.35
N VAL A 139 -5.07 -4.86 1.69
CA VAL A 139 -5.84 -5.81 2.48
C VAL A 139 -6.99 -6.33 1.62
N PRO A 140 -6.97 -7.60 1.24
CA PRO A 140 -8.07 -8.20 0.50
C PRO A 140 -9.24 -8.48 1.45
N VAL A 141 -10.45 -8.07 1.05
CA VAL A 141 -11.67 -8.18 1.85
C VAL A 141 -12.84 -8.65 0.98
N THR A 142 -13.96 -9.00 1.62
CA THR A 142 -15.23 -9.24 0.92
C THR A 142 -16.10 -7.99 1.00
N THR A 143 -16.67 -7.58 -0.13
CA THR A 143 -17.75 -6.58 -0.19
C THR A 143 -19.01 -7.21 -0.74
N LEU A 144 -20.14 -7.00 -0.07
CA LEU A 144 -21.46 -7.43 -0.53
C LEU A 144 -22.33 -6.20 -0.79
N CYS A 145 -22.94 -6.15 -1.97
CA CYS A 145 -23.62 -4.95 -2.45
C CYS A 145 -24.96 -4.71 -1.72
N PRO A 146 -25.15 -3.55 -1.04
CA PRO A 146 -26.42 -3.20 -0.41
C PRO A 146 -27.58 -3.15 -1.40
N CYS A 147 -27.36 -2.53 -2.57
CA CYS A 147 -28.38 -2.39 -3.62
C CYS A 147 -28.88 -3.76 -4.08
N SER A 148 -27.97 -4.70 -4.38
CA SER A 148 -28.34 -6.05 -4.81
C SER A 148 -29.15 -6.79 -3.75
N ARG A 149 -28.79 -6.66 -2.47
CA ARG A 149 -29.55 -7.26 -1.36
C ARG A 149 -30.95 -6.67 -1.22
N GLU A 150 -31.10 -5.37 -1.48
CA GLU A 150 -32.37 -4.66 -1.34
C GLU A 150 -33.37 -5.03 -2.44
N ILE A 151 -32.90 -5.18 -3.68
CA ILE A 151 -33.78 -5.39 -4.85
C ILE A 151 -34.05 -6.86 -5.17
N SER A 152 -33.29 -7.80 -4.61
CA SER A 152 -33.39 -9.22 -4.95
C SER A 152 -34.23 -9.97 -3.92
N GLU A 153 -35.13 -10.85 -4.38
CA GLU A 153 -35.91 -11.72 -3.47
C GLU A 153 -35.03 -12.72 -2.71
N VAL A 154 -33.93 -13.17 -3.34
CA VAL A 154 -32.98 -14.14 -2.76
C VAL A 154 -31.56 -13.77 -3.15
N GLY A 155 -30.67 -13.78 -2.15
CA GLY A 155 -29.24 -13.56 -2.35
C GLY A 155 -28.87 -12.10 -2.62
N ALA A 156 -27.58 -11.89 -2.82
CA ALA A 156 -26.99 -10.60 -3.18
C ALA A 156 -25.61 -10.88 -3.79
N HIS A 157 -25.23 -10.15 -4.83
CA HIS A 157 -23.87 -10.32 -5.35
C HIS A 157 -22.84 -9.79 -4.35
N ASN A 158 -21.72 -10.48 -4.31
CA ASN A 158 -20.53 -10.10 -3.56
C ASN A 158 -19.29 -10.43 -4.39
N GLN A 159 -18.16 -9.88 -3.96
CA GLN A 159 -16.89 -10.05 -4.65
C GLN A 159 -15.73 -9.74 -3.70
N ARG A 160 -14.52 -10.06 -4.18
CA ARG A 160 -13.30 -9.60 -3.54
C ARG A 160 -13.11 -8.11 -3.83
N ALA A 161 -12.69 -7.38 -2.81
CA ALA A 161 -12.17 -6.03 -2.94
C ALA A 161 -10.76 -5.96 -2.35
N GLU A 162 -9.96 -5.00 -2.81
CA GLU A 162 -8.67 -4.66 -2.22
C GLU A 162 -8.75 -3.25 -1.62
N VAL A 163 -8.47 -3.15 -0.32
CA VAL A 163 -8.33 -1.87 0.36
C VAL A 163 -6.84 -1.55 0.46
N THR A 164 -6.41 -0.44 -0.13
CA THR A 164 -5.06 0.09 0.00
C THR A 164 -5.08 1.25 1.01
N LEU A 165 -4.44 1.05 2.17
CA LEU A 165 -4.25 2.09 3.18
C LEU A 165 -2.77 2.47 3.24
N SER A 166 -2.47 3.71 2.92
CA SER A 166 -1.14 4.32 3.07
C SER A 166 -1.16 5.30 4.23
N ALA A 167 -0.21 5.22 5.16
CA ALA A 167 -0.15 6.08 6.33
C ALA A 167 1.27 6.58 6.65
N ARG A 168 1.36 7.86 7.02
CA ARG A 168 2.52 8.49 7.67
C ARG A 168 2.23 8.61 9.15
N PHE A 169 3.26 8.49 9.98
CA PHE A 169 3.09 8.47 11.43
C PHE A 169 4.24 9.14 12.19
N LYS A 170 3.94 9.66 13.39
CA LYS A 170 4.95 10.30 14.27
C LYS A 170 5.79 9.30 15.06
N LYS A 171 5.26 8.10 15.24
CA LYS A 171 5.89 6.98 15.95
C LYS A 171 5.56 5.69 15.20
N MET A 172 6.36 4.66 15.43
CA MET A 172 6.18 3.34 14.82
C MET A 172 4.72 2.85 14.95
N ILE A 173 4.15 2.41 13.82
CA ILE A 173 2.88 1.69 13.71
C ILE A 173 3.16 0.35 13.03
N TRP A 174 2.51 -0.71 13.50
CA TRP A 174 2.64 -2.05 12.94
C TRP A 174 1.73 -2.24 11.73
N ALA A 175 2.20 -3.03 10.74
CA ALA A 175 1.37 -3.39 9.59
C ALA A 175 0.10 -4.13 10.04
N GLU A 176 0.21 -4.97 11.07
CA GLU A 176 -0.86 -5.71 11.71
C GLU A 176 -1.99 -4.81 12.23
N ASP A 177 -1.65 -3.66 12.79
CA ASP A 177 -2.64 -2.73 13.32
C ASP A 177 -3.44 -2.09 12.18
N LEU A 178 -2.76 -1.74 11.08
CA LEU A 178 -3.42 -1.21 9.88
C LEU A 178 -4.27 -2.28 9.19
N ILE A 179 -3.77 -3.51 9.09
CA ILE A 179 -4.49 -4.66 8.52
C ILE A 179 -5.76 -4.92 9.33
N ALA A 180 -5.66 -5.07 10.65
CA ALA A 180 -6.80 -5.32 11.52
C ALA A 180 -7.83 -4.18 11.45
N LEU A 181 -7.37 -2.92 11.39
CA LEU A 181 -8.24 -1.75 11.22
C LEU A 181 -9.04 -1.82 9.93
N VAL A 182 -8.42 -2.26 8.83
CA VAL A 182 -9.09 -2.38 7.53
C VAL A 182 -10.06 -3.57 7.51
N GLU A 183 -9.68 -4.72 8.06
CA GLU A 183 -10.52 -5.94 8.05
C GLU A 183 -11.87 -5.74 8.75
N GLN A 184 -11.91 -4.99 9.86
CA GLN A 184 -13.16 -4.66 10.55
C GLN A 184 -14.06 -3.65 9.80
N CYS A 185 -13.57 -3.05 8.70
CA CYS A 185 -14.31 -2.05 7.94
C CYS A 185 -15.14 -2.61 6.79
N ALA A 186 -14.82 -3.81 6.30
CA ALA A 186 -15.49 -4.42 5.14
C ALA A 186 -16.77 -5.19 5.52
N SER A 187 -17.45 -5.77 4.52
CA SER A 187 -18.60 -6.64 4.79
C SER A 187 -18.20 -7.87 5.61
N CYS A 188 -17.07 -8.48 5.24
CA CYS A 188 -16.41 -9.54 6.00
C CYS A 188 -14.92 -9.59 5.63
N GLU A 189 -14.07 -9.94 6.60
CA GLU A 189 -12.66 -10.24 6.37
C GLU A 189 -12.48 -11.55 5.58
N LEU A 190 -11.26 -11.80 5.09
CA LEU A 190 -10.93 -13.06 4.42
C LEU A 190 -10.19 -14.02 5.35
N PHE A 191 -10.35 -15.31 5.08
CA PHE A 191 -9.59 -16.39 5.68
C PHE A 191 -9.10 -17.31 4.56
N ALA A 192 -7.85 -17.77 4.64
CA ALA A 192 -7.26 -18.59 3.59
C ALA A 192 -7.87 -20.00 3.55
N LEU A 193 -8.23 -20.57 4.71
CA LEU A 193 -8.84 -21.89 4.83
C LEU A 193 -10.08 -21.83 5.73
N LEU A 194 -11.20 -22.35 5.22
CA LEU A 194 -12.49 -22.39 5.91
C LEU A 194 -13.06 -23.81 5.85
N LYS A 195 -13.75 -24.24 6.91
CA LYS A 195 -14.64 -25.42 6.89
C LYS A 195 -16.07 -24.95 6.66
N ARG A 196 -16.97 -25.88 6.35
CA ARG A 196 -18.40 -25.58 6.09
C ARG A 196 -19.07 -24.69 7.15
N PRO A 197 -18.87 -24.90 8.48
CA PRO A 197 -19.45 -24.00 9.48
C PRO A 197 -18.90 -22.57 9.41
N ASP A 198 -17.62 -22.42 9.04
CA ASP A 198 -17.00 -21.12 8.85
C ASP A 198 -17.51 -20.43 7.57
N GLU A 199 -17.64 -21.18 6.47
CA GLU A 199 -18.21 -20.68 5.20
C GLU A 199 -19.63 -20.13 5.42
N LYS A 200 -20.46 -20.86 6.18
CA LYS A 200 -21.78 -20.38 6.60
C LYS A 200 -21.66 -19.04 7.34
N TYR A 201 -20.78 -18.97 8.34
CA TYR A 201 -20.58 -17.79 9.16
C TYR A 201 -20.17 -16.57 8.34
N VAL A 202 -19.14 -16.68 7.49
CA VAL A 202 -18.64 -15.54 6.71
C VAL A 202 -19.66 -15.07 5.68
N THR A 203 -20.41 -16.01 5.07
CA THR A 203 -21.49 -15.70 4.12
C THR A 203 -22.61 -14.91 4.81
N GLU A 204 -23.10 -15.39 5.96
CA GLU A 204 -24.16 -14.72 6.73
C GLU A 204 -23.69 -13.39 7.31
N THR A 205 -22.40 -13.27 7.66
CA THR A 205 -21.81 -12.03 8.17
C THR A 205 -21.77 -10.96 7.08
N ALA A 206 -21.23 -11.28 5.90
CA ALA A 206 -21.22 -10.37 4.76
C ALA A 206 -22.65 -9.99 4.33
N PHE A 207 -23.58 -10.95 4.31
CA PHE A 207 -24.98 -10.70 3.94
C PHE A 207 -25.66 -9.74 4.90
N ARG A 208 -25.39 -9.83 6.21
CA ARG A 208 -25.97 -8.94 7.23
C ARG A 208 -25.33 -7.55 7.25
N ASN A 209 -24.08 -7.43 6.78
CA ASN A 209 -23.28 -6.21 6.76
C ASN A 209 -22.90 -5.80 5.31
N PRO A 210 -23.87 -5.50 4.44
CA PRO A 210 -23.58 -5.08 3.08
C PRO A 210 -22.94 -3.68 3.08
N MET A 211 -21.95 -3.45 2.22
CA MET A 211 -21.20 -2.19 2.17
C MET A 211 -20.91 -1.82 0.71
N PHE A 212 -21.14 -0.56 0.33
CA PHE A 212 -20.57 -0.02 -0.91
C PHE A 212 -19.07 0.27 -0.74
N VAL A 213 -18.35 0.47 -1.86
CA VAL A 213 -16.93 0.87 -1.79
C VAL A 213 -16.74 2.20 -1.08
N GLU A 214 -17.72 3.12 -1.23
CA GLU A 214 -17.77 4.41 -0.56
C GLU A 214 -17.97 4.27 0.97
N ASP A 215 -18.68 3.23 1.42
CA ASP A 215 -18.87 3.01 2.85
C ASP A 215 -17.60 2.45 3.49
N VAL A 216 -16.94 1.51 2.81
CA VAL A 216 -15.67 0.94 3.27
C VAL A 216 -14.60 2.01 3.35
N VAL A 217 -14.43 2.83 2.30
CA VAL A 217 -13.39 3.88 2.29
C VAL A 217 -13.63 4.91 3.40
N ARG A 218 -14.89 5.32 3.64
CA ARG A 218 -15.24 6.25 4.72
C ARG A 218 -14.95 5.67 6.09
N LYS A 219 -15.32 4.40 6.32
CA LYS A 219 -15.11 3.74 7.61
C LYS A 219 -13.62 3.57 7.92
N VAL A 220 -12.82 3.14 6.95
CA VAL A 220 -11.36 3.06 7.11
C VAL A 220 -10.77 4.44 7.36
N ALA A 221 -11.18 5.46 6.59
CA ALA A 221 -10.69 6.83 6.77
C ALA A 221 -11.04 7.38 8.16
N GLN A 222 -12.26 7.16 8.65
CA GLN A 222 -12.69 7.59 9.97
C GLN A 222 -11.84 6.95 11.08
N LEU A 223 -11.71 5.62 11.09
CA LEU A 223 -10.94 4.93 12.12
C LEU A 223 -9.44 5.28 12.05
N THR A 224 -8.92 5.53 10.85
CA THR A 224 -7.52 5.98 10.68
C THR A 224 -7.33 7.39 11.21
N LEU A 225 -8.29 8.29 10.99
CA LEU A 225 -8.27 9.67 11.50
C LEU A 225 -8.33 9.73 13.03
N GLU A 226 -9.03 8.79 13.67
CA GLU A 226 -9.11 8.66 15.12
C GLU A 226 -7.78 8.19 15.76
N ASN A 227 -6.82 7.67 14.98
CA ASN A 227 -5.52 7.26 15.48
C ASN A 227 -4.56 8.47 15.62
N PRO A 228 -4.18 8.87 16.85
CA PRO A 228 -3.38 10.09 17.08
C PRO A 228 -1.93 9.99 16.59
N LEU A 229 -1.46 8.78 16.25
CA LEU A 229 -0.11 8.56 15.73
C LEU A 229 -0.01 8.86 14.23
N VAL A 230 -1.13 8.78 13.49
CA VAL A 230 -1.18 9.01 12.05
C VAL A 230 -1.18 10.51 11.78
N THR A 231 -0.27 10.97 10.92
CA THR A 231 -0.16 12.39 10.52
C THR A 231 -0.81 12.69 9.19
N TRP A 232 -0.88 11.69 8.33
CA TRP A 232 -1.49 11.73 7.02
C TRP A 232 -1.80 10.30 6.60
N PHE A 233 -2.87 10.11 5.86
CA PHE A 233 -3.18 8.85 5.20
C PHE A 233 -3.90 9.05 3.88
N SER A 234 -3.89 8.02 3.06
CA SER A 234 -4.81 7.85 1.94
C SER A 234 -5.40 6.45 1.95
N VAL A 235 -6.68 6.34 1.58
CA VAL A 235 -7.40 5.07 1.46
C VAL A 235 -7.96 4.95 0.06
N GLY A 236 -7.65 3.86 -0.63
CA GLY A 236 -8.32 3.45 -1.87
C GLY A 236 -9.02 2.11 -1.67
N VAL A 237 -10.23 1.97 -2.20
CA VAL A 237 -10.97 0.70 -2.22
C VAL A 237 -11.31 0.36 -3.64
N GLU A 238 -10.83 -0.77 -4.13
CA GLU A 238 -11.16 -1.32 -5.44
C GLU A 238 -11.95 -2.61 -5.26
N SER A 239 -13.22 -2.63 -5.71
CA SER A 239 -14.05 -3.85 -5.73
C SER A 239 -14.09 -4.43 -7.14
N TYR A 240 -13.67 -5.69 -7.27
CA TYR A 240 -13.64 -6.40 -8.55
C TYR A 240 -15.02 -7.00 -8.84
N GLU A 241 -15.92 -6.19 -9.39
CA GLU A 241 -17.34 -6.50 -9.54
C GLU A 241 -17.58 -7.90 -10.15
N SER A 242 -18.37 -8.73 -9.46
CA SER A 242 -18.67 -10.09 -9.91
C SER A 242 -19.59 -10.16 -11.12
N ILE A 243 -20.37 -9.10 -11.35
CA ILE A 243 -21.39 -9.01 -12.41
C ILE A 243 -21.02 -8.03 -13.54
N HIS A 244 -19.85 -7.38 -13.44
CA HIS A 244 -19.37 -6.41 -14.42
C HIS A 244 -17.91 -6.68 -14.80
N LYS A 245 -17.47 -6.22 -15.98
CA LYS A 245 -16.08 -6.36 -16.44
C LYS A 245 -15.26 -5.08 -16.18
N HIS A 246 -15.45 -4.49 -15.01
CA HIS A 246 -14.72 -3.33 -14.51
C HIS A 246 -14.81 -3.30 -12.98
N SER A 247 -13.92 -2.55 -12.34
CA SER A 247 -13.94 -2.38 -10.88
C SER A 247 -14.81 -1.18 -10.48
N ALA A 248 -15.48 -1.26 -9.33
CA ALA A 248 -15.95 -0.08 -8.61
C ALA A 248 -14.80 0.46 -7.74
N TYR A 249 -14.63 1.78 -7.67
CA TYR A 249 -13.49 2.39 -6.98
C TYR A 249 -13.88 3.65 -6.21
N ALA A 250 -13.35 3.78 -4.99
CA ALA A 250 -13.44 5.00 -4.19
C ALA A 250 -12.10 5.31 -3.52
N TYR A 251 -11.82 6.60 -3.30
CA TYR A 251 -10.57 7.09 -2.73
C TYR A 251 -10.79 8.28 -1.81
N VAL A 252 -10.03 8.36 -0.72
CA VAL A 252 -9.97 9.49 0.21
C VAL A 252 -8.52 9.79 0.56
N ASP A 253 -8.15 11.07 0.55
CA ASP A 253 -6.91 11.59 1.13
C ASP A 253 -7.24 12.41 2.38
N SER A 254 -6.48 12.20 3.46
CA SER A 254 -6.67 12.93 4.71
C SER A 254 -6.49 14.45 4.58
N GLY A 255 -5.71 14.92 3.59
CA GLY A 255 -5.51 16.33 3.28
C GLY A 255 -6.78 17.03 2.75
N ASP A 256 -7.73 16.26 2.21
CA ASP A 256 -9.01 16.78 1.69
C ASP A 256 -10.14 16.73 2.74
N ILE A 257 -9.88 16.14 3.92
CA ILE A 257 -10.88 16.01 4.97
C ILE A 257 -11.02 17.33 5.72
N SER A 258 -12.04 18.11 5.36
CA SER A 258 -12.47 19.25 6.16
C SER A 258 -13.22 18.75 7.41
N VAL A 259 -12.59 18.87 8.58
CA VAL A 259 -13.30 18.68 9.86
C VAL A 259 -14.25 19.86 10.04
N LYS A 260 -15.52 19.68 9.68
CA LYS A 260 -16.57 20.63 10.08
C LYS A 260 -16.69 20.54 11.60
N ASN A 261 -16.04 21.47 12.30
CA ASN A 261 -16.26 21.67 13.73
C ASN A 261 -17.75 21.93 13.96
N GLY A 262 -18.47 20.91 14.42
CA GLY A 262 -19.85 21.03 14.87
C GLY A 262 -19.88 21.85 16.15
N HIS A 263 -20.04 23.17 16.03
CA HIS A 263 -20.52 23.99 17.14
C HIS A 263 -21.99 23.63 17.35
N VAL A 264 -22.26 22.88 18.41
CA VAL A 264 -23.58 22.80 19.03
C VAL A 264 -23.93 24.22 19.48
N THR A 265 -24.99 24.78 18.91
CA THR A 265 -25.61 26.02 19.37
C THR A 265 -26.00 25.86 20.83
N GLY A 266 -25.24 26.48 21.72
CA GLY A 266 -25.67 26.72 23.09
C GLY A 266 -26.82 27.72 23.07
N MET A 267 -28.00 27.27 23.45
CA MET A 267 -29.06 28.13 23.95
C MET A 267 -28.53 28.92 25.16
N GLY A 268 -28.85 30.22 25.23
CA GLY A 268 -28.72 30.98 26.47
C GLY A 268 -28.58 32.49 26.24
N GLY A 269 -29.68 33.22 26.42
CA GLY A 269 -29.72 34.70 26.51
C GLY A 269 -30.84 35.32 25.71
#